data_AF-A0A653QGJ9-F1
#
_entry.id   AF-A0A653QGJ9-F1
#
_cell.length_a   1.000
_cell.length_b   1.000
_cell.length_c   1.000
_cell.angle_alpha   90.00
_cell.angle_beta   90.00
_cell.angle_gamma   90.00
#
_symmetry.space_group_name_H-M   'P 1'
#
loop_
_entity.id
_entity.type
_entity.pdbx_description
1 polymer ?
#
loop_
_entity_poly.entity_id
_entity_poly.type
_entity_poly.pdbx_seq_one_letter_code
_entity_poly.pdbx_strand_id
1 'polypeptide(L)'
;MRVHGIRTFRAVLALPALLALVLAGCGQESRQPSPTQAPSSGSANPACDLITPAIAAKVDPGLVQMGQNGKPAGSPAYLCSYMSKYEKVLALSVSLISPASAADITDAKKAPDCSVVDGIGDFACMQWTGWFRGEPGGASANTVLKAVKGKESLDLRIVAMPPIAAGTPVPDGNVSAHALAQAAVEAGWGNGTELRVPPAPSTGPQTSTNSPVCALVSADALKQAFGTTTQAQVLPGEGSCRYRFGALGTPGPDSLVFALELHQGGAAALSGPLPPDGHNIQGVGDKATLIIRSEPGGPKSLRPPSDVPVTILSLMVARGQNMAIFTAQLLISPQGPTEEQVKEQFVTMVKGIDF
;
A
#
# COMPACT_ATOMS: atom_id res chain seq x y z
N MET A 1 38.07 22.95 -50.64
CA MET A 1 37.73 22.65 -52.04
C MET A 1 36.33 22.04 -52.09
N ARG A 2 35.43 22.60 -52.93
CA ARG A 2 34.13 22.09 -53.47
C ARG A 2 33.11 21.57 -52.43
N VAL A 3 32.01 22.23 -52.06
CA VAL A 3 30.84 22.84 -52.77
C VAL A 3 29.95 21.87 -53.56
N HIS A 4 28.64 21.97 -53.29
CA HIS A 4 27.41 21.51 -53.98
C HIS A 4 26.79 20.20 -53.46
N GLY A 5 25.47 20.10 -53.27
CA GLY A 5 24.41 21.04 -53.61
C GLY A 5 23.02 20.57 -53.14
N ILE A 6 22.15 21.57 -53.01
CA ILE A 6 20.71 21.54 -52.71
C ILE A 6 19.95 20.86 -53.86
N ARG A 7 18.85 20.14 -53.55
CA ARG A 7 17.65 20.13 -54.40
C ARG A 7 16.38 19.80 -53.61
N THR A 8 15.58 20.84 -53.42
CA THR A 8 14.15 20.85 -53.12
C THR A 8 13.32 20.26 -54.26
N PHE A 9 12.20 19.61 -53.94
CA PHE A 9 10.99 19.64 -54.78
C PHE A 9 9.73 19.74 -53.90
N ARG A 10 8.98 20.81 -54.11
CA ARG A 10 7.57 21.01 -53.71
C ARG A 10 6.68 20.49 -54.84
N ALA A 11 5.51 19.94 -54.50
CA ALA A 11 4.20 20.15 -55.14
C ALA A 11 3.22 19.10 -54.56
N VAL A 12 2.12 19.41 -53.84
CA VAL A 12 0.92 20.23 -54.11
C VAL A 12 -0.27 19.37 -54.60
N LEU A 13 -1.43 19.52 -53.88
CA LEU A 13 -2.85 19.26 -54.27
C LEU A 13 -3.30 17.78 -54.46
N ALA A 14 -4.52 17.31 -54.14
CA ALA A 14 -5.82 17.92 -53.80
C ALA A 14 -6.78 16.91 -53.10
N LEU A 15 -7.73 17.42 -52.29
CA LEU A 15 -9.06 16.84 -51.96
C LEU A 15 -10.02 16.93 -53.20
N PRO A 16 -11.33 16.55 -53.24
CA PRO A 16 -12.22 15.75 -52.35
C PRO A 16 -13.26 14.81 -53.08
N ALA A 17 -14.14 14.18 -52.29
CA ALA A 17 -15.61 14.06 -52.48
C ALA A 17 -16.31 12.92 -53.30
N LEU A 18 -17.56 12.69 -52.85
CA LEU A 18 -18.76 12.04 -53.45
C LEU A 18 -18.91 10.51 -53.25
N LEU A 19 -20.06 9.97 -52.79
CA LEU A 19 -21.45 10.17 -53.25
C LEU A 19 -22.47 9.71 -52.15
N ALA A 20 -23.39 10.58 -51.68
CA ALA A 20 -24.88 10.58 -51.84
C ALA A 20 -25.67 9.38 -51.24
N LEU A 21 -26.55 9.59 -50.23
CA LEU A 21 -28.02 9.89 -50.26
C LEU A 21 -28.87 8.84 -51.02
N VAL A 22 -30.11 8.44 -50.72
CA VAL A 22 -31.15 8.54 -49.64
C VAL A 22 -32.36 7.72 -50.20
N LEU A 23 -33.25 7.16 -49.35
CA LEU A 23 -34.72 6.94 -49.49
C LEU A 23 -35.13 5.70 -48.66
N ALA A 24 -35.74 5.82 -47.47
CA ALA A 24 -37.15 6.09 -47.17
C ALA A 24 -38.11 4.92 -47.48
N GLY A 25 -38.78 4.39 -46.44
CA GLY A 25 -39.93 3.49 -46.58
C GLY A 25 -40.32 2.76 -45.28
N CYS A 26 -41.49 3.12 -44.74
CA CYS A 26 -42.05 2.71 -43.44
C CYS A 26 -42.43 1.22 -43.32
N GLY A 27 -42.36 0.68 -42.10
CA GLY A 27 -42.97 -0.59 -41.69
C GLY A 27 -43.02 -0.71 -40.17
N GLN A 28 -44.23 -0.58 -39.61
CA GLN A 28 -44.52 -0.54 -38.18
C GLN A 28 -44.86 -1.96 -37.71
N GLU A 29 -44.02 -2.55 -36.85
CA GLU A 29 -44.37 -3.77 -36.13
C GLU A 29 -44.00 -3.61 -34.64
N SER A 30 -45.04 -3.52 -33.83
CA SER A 30 -45.03 -3.39 -32.38
C SER A 30 -44.39 -4.61 -31.71
N ARG A 31 -43.17 -4.44 -31.16
CA ARG A 31 -42.63 -5.32 -30.11
C ARG A 31 -42.38 -4.52 -28.84
N GLN A 32 -43.17 -4.86 -27.85
CA GLN A 32 -43.06 -4.55 -26.43
C GLN A 32 -41.62 -4.75 -25.95
N PRO A 33 -40.94 -3.76 -25.34
CA PRO A 33 -39.70 -4.03 -24.61
C PRO A 33 -40.07 -4.81 -23.35
N SER A 34 -39.55 -6.04 -23.25
CA SER A 34 -39.51 -6.79 -22.00
C SER A 34 -38.93 -5.90 -20.89
N PRO A 35 -39.52 -5.87 -19.69
CA PRO A 35 -38.93 -5.10 -18.59
C PRO A 35 -37.54 -5.68 -18.35
N THR A 36 -36.53 -4.85 -18.58
CA THR A 36 -35.17 -5.10 -18.11
C THR A 36 -35.29 -5.36 -16.62
N GLN A 37 -35.02 -6.60 -16.19
CA GLN A 37 -34.94 -6.94 -14.78
C GLN A 37 -33.93 -5.96 -14.15
N ALA A 38 -34.44 -5.11 -13.27
CA ALA A 38 -33.61 -4.32 -12.38
C ALA A 38 -32.70 -5.30 -11.62
N PRO A 39 -31.38 -5.09 -11.55
CA PRO A 39 -30.53 -5.91 -10.71
C PRO A 39 -31.05 -5.77 -9.28
N SER A 40 -31.46 -6.91 -8.73
CA SER A 40 -31.97 -7.04 -7.37
C SER A 40 -30.96 -6.45 -6.39
N SER A 41 -31.39 -5.39 -5.71
CA SER A 41 -30.73 -4.74 -4.60
C SER A 41 -30.50 -5.74 -3.46
N GLY A 42 -29.37 -6.43 -3.46
CA GLY A 42 -28.89 -7.20 -2.31
C GLY A 42 -28.06 -6.28 -1.43
N SER A 43 -28.58 -5.93 -0.25
CA SER A 43 -27.94 -5.17 0.87
C SER A 43 -26.56 -4.60 0.52
N ALA A 44 -26.56 -3.48 -0.21
CA ALA A 44 -25.38 -2.98 -0.87
C ALA A 44 -24.41 -2.41 0.17
N ASN A 45 -23.20 -2.96 0.23
CA ASN A 45 -22.16 -2.44 1.11
C ASN A 45 -21.63 -1.14 0.47
N PRO A 46 -21.84 0.03 1.09
CA PRO A 46 -21.50 1.31 0.48
C PRO A 46 -19.99 1.45 0.22
N ALA A 47 -19.12 0.75 0.95
CA ALA A 47 -17.69 0.75 0.67
C ALA A 47 -17.36 0.02 -0.66
N CYS A 48 -18.06 -1.10 -0.94
CA CYS A 48 -17.88 -1.84 -2.20
C CYS A 48 -18.61 -1.20 -3.39
N ASP A 49 -19.68 -0.45 -3.13
CA ASP A 49 -20.35 0.35 -4.16
C ASP A 49 -19.53 1.59 -4.53
N LEU A 50 -18.81 2.16 -3.55
CA LEU A 50 -17.96 3.32 -3.74
C LEU A 50 -16.75 2.99 -4.61
N ILE A 51 -15.96 2.00 -4.20
CA ILE A 51 -14.84 1.50 -4.98
C ILE A 51 -15.28 0.21 -5.64
N THR A 52 -15.87 0.31 -6.83
CA THR A 52 -16.32 -0.86 -7.58
C THR A 52 -15.14 -1.69 -8.09
N PRO A 53 -15.34 -2.97 -8.49
CA PRO A 53 -14.30 -3.75 -9.18
C PRO A 53 -13.68 -3.04 -10.40
N ALA A 54 -14.46 -2.21 -11.11
CA ALA A 54 -13.96 -1.44 -12.25
C ALA A 54 -13.00 -0.31 -11.83
N ILE A 55 -13.24 0.32 -10.67
CA ILE A 55 -12.35 1.34 -10.10
C ILE A 55 -11.11 0.67 -9.51
N ALA A 56 -11.27 -0.43 -8.78
CA ALA A 56 -10.15 -1.20 -8.23
C ALA A 56 -9.19 -1.71 -9.32
N ALA A 57 -9.72 -2.16 -10.47
CA ALA A 57 -8.91 -2.63 -11.59
C ALA A 57 -8.03 -1.54 -12.24
N LYS A 58 -8.30 -0.25 -11.99
CA LYS A 58 -7.44 0.86 -12.42
C LYS A 58 -6.30 1.14 -11.44
N VAL A 59 -6.48 0.77 -10.18
CA VAL A 59 -5.39 0.77 -9.20
C VAL A 59 -4.40 -0.32 -9.56
N ASP A 60 -4.91 -1.53 -9.78
CA ASP A 60 -4.14 -2.66 -10.31
C ASP A 60 -5.10 -3.63 -11.04
N PRO A 61 -4.87 -3.97 -12.33
CA PRO A 61 -5.76 -4.84 -13.11
C PRO A 61 -5.88 -6.28 -12.59
N GLY A 62 -4.99 -6.68 -11.68
CA GLY A 62 -4.98 -7.94 -10.97
C GLY A 62 -5.95 -8.00 -9.79
N LEU A 63 -6.46 -6.86 -9.31
CA LEU A 63 -7.32 -6.83 -8.13
C LEU A 63 -8.69 -7.46 -8.38
N VAL A 64 -9.05 -8.39 -7.50
CA VAL A 64 -10.36 -9.06 -7.46
C VAL A 64 -10.99 -8.84 -6.10
N GLN A 65 -12.29 -8.57 -6.07
CA GLN A 65 -13.04 -8.36 -4.83
C GLN A 65 -13.06 -9.63 -3.97
N MET A 66 -12.80 -9.46 -2.67
CA MET A 66 -12.80 -10.54 -1.69
C MET A 66 -14.11 -10.53 -0.91
N GLY A 67 -14.99 -11.53 -1.14
CA GLY A 67 -16.15 -11.87 -0.29
C GLY A 67 -17.15 -10.74 0.05
N GLN A 68 -18.22 -11.05 0.79
CA GLN A 68 -19.13 -10.03 1.31
C GLN A 68 -18.48 -9.32 2.50
N ASN A 69 -17.71 -8.29 2.17
CA ASN A 69 -17.35 -7.27 3.13
C ASN A 69 -18.63 -6.51 3.54
N GLY A 70 -18.70 -6.10 4.80
CA GLY A 70 -19.83 -5.39 5.37
C GLY A 70 -19.34 -4.51 6.52
N LYS A 71 -20.24 -4.15 7.45
CA LYS A 71 -19.87 -3.42 8.67
C LYS A 71 -19.51 -4.43 9.77
N PRO A 72 -18.23 -4.57 10.18
CA PRO A 72 -17.85 -5.51 11.23
C PRO A 72 -18.52 -5.15 12.55
N ALA A 73 -18.83 -6.16 13.37
CA ALA A 73 -19.44 -5.93 14.68
C ALA A 73 -18.54 -5.01 15.53
N GLY A 74 -19.12 -3.91 16.04
CA GLY A 74 -18.40 -2.92 16.85
C GLY A 74 -17.59 -1.88 16.06
N SER A 75 -17.50 -1.98 14.73
CA SER A 75 -16.84 -0.96 13.90
C SER A 75 -17.87 0.04 13.35
N PRO A 76 -17.57 1.36 13.31
CA PRO A 76 -18.41 2.33 12.62
C PRO A 76 -18.31 2.23 11.09
N ALA A 77 -17.26 1.60 10.56
CA ALA A 77 -16.91 1.58 9.15
C ALA A 77 -17.47 0.37 8.39
N TYR A 78 -17.94 0.62 7.18
CA TYR A 78 -18.13 -0.39 6.15
C TYR A 78 -16.79 -0.70 5.52
N LEU A 79 -16.42 -1.99 5.42
CA LEU A 79 -15.17 -2.40 4.81
C LEU A 79 -15.42 -2.96 3.40
N CYS A 80 -14.49 -2.78 2.46
CA CYS A 80 -14.42 -3.55 1.22
C CYS A 80 -12.96 -3.89 0.93
N SER A 81 -12.68 -5.12 0.52
CA SER A 81 -11.33 -5.59 0.28
C SER A 81 -11.20 -6.24 -1.09
N TYR A 82 -10.07 -5.97 -1.74
CA TYR A 82 -9.63 -6.55 -3.01
C TYR A 82 -8.25 -7.15 -2.83
N MET A 83 -7.94 -8.19 -3.60
CA MET A 83 -6.63 -8.85 -3.57
C MET A 83 -6.19 -9.19 -4.99
N SER A 84 -4.88 -9.08 -5.26
CA SER A 84 -4.33 -9.42 -6.56
C SER A 84 -4.44 -10.91 -6.85
N LYS A 85 -4.89 -11.25 -8.05
CA LYS A 85 -4.88 -12.62 -8.61
C LYS A 85 -3.49 -13.07 -9.09
N TYR A 86 -2.63 -12.11 -9.46
CA TYR A 86 -1.28 -12.37 -9.95
C TYR A 86 -0.33 -12.19 -8.77
N GLU A 87 0.25 -13.29 -8.28
CA GLU A 87 1.15 -13.33 -7.11
C GLU A 87 0.64 -12.47 -5.96
N LYS A 88 -0.16 -13.03 -5.04
CA LYS A 88 -0.82 -12.34 -3.89
C LYS A 88 0.09 -11.35 -3.14
N VAL A 89 0.36 -10.20 -3.73
CA VAL A 89 1.43 -9.27 -3.34
C VAL A 89 0.83 -7.89 -3.16
N LEU A 90 -0.45 -7.70 -3.48
CA LEU A 90 -1.15 -6.43 -3.30
C LEU A 90 -2.60 -6.68 -2.88
N ALA A 91 -3.02 -5.97 -1.84
CA ALA A 91 -4.39 -5.87 -1.39
C ALA A 91 -4.81 -4.40 -1.35
N LEU A 92 -6.05 -4.12 -1.73
CA LEU A 92 -6.68 -2.81 -1.57
C LEU A 92 -7.80 -2.97 -0.54
N SER A 93 -7.74 -2.21 0.55
CA SER A 93 -8.81 -2.10 1.54
C SER A 93 -9.46 -0.72 1.45
N VAL A 94 -10.77 -0.72 1.62
CA VAL A 94 -11.65 0.45 1.57
C VAL A 94 -12.42 0.45 2.88
N SER A 95 -12.31 1.52 3.65
CA SER A 95 -13.04 1.71 4.89
C SER A 95 -13.82 3.01 4.78
N LEU A 96 -15.15 2.91 4.84
CA LEU A 96 -16.06 4.03 4.71
C LEU A 96 -16.93 4.15 5.97
N ILE A 97 -16.82 5.26 6.68
CA ILE A 97 -17.75 5.63 7.74
C ILE A 97 -18.78 6.59 7.15
N SER A 98 -20.04 6.14 7.10
CA SER A 98 -21.17 6.94 6.60
C SER A 98 -22.45 6.60 7.40
N PRO A 99 -23.03 7.54 8.17
CA PRO A 99 -22.49 8.86 8.50
C PRO A 99 -21.36 8.79 9.53
N ALA A 100 -20.31 9.59 9.33
CA ALA A 100 -19.25 9.88 10.29
C ALA A 100 -19.72 10.91 11.32
N SER A 101 -19.40 10.66 12.59
CA SER A 101 -19.63 11.62 13.67
C SER A 101 -18.60 12.76 13.60
N ALA A 102 -18.85 13.84 14.35
CA ALA A 102 -17.87 14.93 14.46
C ALA A 102 -16.53 14.46 15.06
N ALA A 103 -16.57 13.45 15.95
CA ALA A 103 -15.37 12.84 16.50
C ALA A 103 -14.59 12.08 15.42
N ASP A 104 -15.26 11.23 14.64
CA ASP A 104 -14.63 10.49 13.54
C ASP A 104 -13.95 11.42 12.53
N ILE A 105 -14.62 12.51 12.14
CA ILE A 105 -14.08 13.52 11.23
C ILE A 105 -12.87 14.23 11.84
N THR A 106 -12.96 14.58 13.12
CA THR A 106 -11.87 15.26 13.83
C THR A 106 -10.66 14.35 13.91
N ASP A 107 -10.86 13.06 14.19
CA ASP A 107 -9.77 12.09 14.30
C ASP A 107 -9.18 11.76 12.92
N ALA A 108 -9.99 11.63 11.87
CA ALA A 108 -9.50 11.51 10.49
C ALA A 108 -8.60 12.68 10.07
N LYS A 109 -8.87 13.89 10.56
CA LYS A 109 -8.07 15.11 10.29
C LYS A 109 -6.81 15.24 11.15
N LYS A 110 -6.67 14.45 12.22
CA LYS A 110 -5.49 14.43 13.11
C LYS A 110 -4.42 13.45 12.68
N ALA A 111 -4.59 12.79 11.54
CA ALA A 111 -3.65 11.83 10.97
C ALA A 111 -2.20 12.36 11.09
N PRO A 112 -1.32 11.76 11.92
CA PRO A 112 0.09 12.14 11.96
C PRO A 112 0.78 11.80 10.64
N ASP A 113 1.87 12.53 10.34
CA ASP A 113 2.68 12.34 9.12
C ASP A 113 1.86 12.40 7.81
N CYS A 114 0.84 13.25 7.85
CA CYS A 114 -0.16 13.47 6.81
C CYS A 114 0.30 14.56 5.84
N SER A 115 0.57 14.17 4.59
CA SER A 115 0.80 15.12 3.51
C SER A 115 -0.52 15.45 2.84
N VAL A 116 -0.97 16.69 3.00
CA VAL A 116 -2.26 17.17 2.49
C VAL A 116 -2.35 16.96 0.97
N VAL A 117 -3.51 16.48 0.53
CA VAL A 117 -3.86 16.29 -0.88
C VAL A 117 -4.96 17.29 -1.22
N ASP A 118 -4.65 18.19 -2.15
CA ASP A 118 -5.64 19.14 -2.64
C ASP A 118 -6.55 18.47 -3.68
N GLY A 119 -7.83 18.84 -3.68
CA GLY A 119 -8.80 18.43 -4.70
C GLY A 119 -9.62 17.17 -4.40
N ILE A 120 -9.48 16.58 -3.21
CA ILE A 120 -10.28 15.44 -2.74
C ILE A 120 -11.06 15.83 -1.48
N GLY A 121 -12.39 15.71 -1.52
CA GLY A 121 -13.28 15.93 -0.39
C GLY A 121 -13.13 17.31 0.25
N ASP A 122 -13.62 17.45 1.48
CA ASP A 122 -13.39 18.62 2.33
C ASP A 122 -11.99 18.61 2.97
N PHE A 123 -11.38 17.44 3.03
CA PHE A 123 -10.04 17.21 3.52
C PHE A 123 -9.55 15.89 2.97
N ALA A 124 -8.28 15.82 2.57
CA ALA A 124 -7.63 14.57 2.29
C ALA A 124 -6.14 14.64 2.58
N CYS A 125 -5.54 13.50 2.90
CA CYS A 125 -4.11 13.37 2.92
C CYS A 125 -3.61 11.96 2.63
N MET A 126 -2.35 11.89 2.21
CA MET A 126 -1.61 10.67 2.01
C MET A 126 -0.72 10.37 3.21
N GLN A 127 -0.61 9.09 3.50
CA GLN A 127 0.36 8.51 4.41
C GLN A 127 1.07 7.35 3.73
N TRP A 128 2.31 7.12 4.14
CA TRP A 128 3.21 6.13 3.57
C TRP A 128 3.71 5.23 4.68
N THR A 129 3.63 3.92 4.47
CA THR A 129 3.98 2.89 5.45
C THR A 129 4.70 1.72 4.74
N GLY A 130 5.49 0.93 5.47
CA GLY A 130 6.27 -0.20 4.92
C GLY A 130 7.42 0.25 4.03
N TRP A 131 7.97 -0.56 3.12
CA TRP A 131 8.97 -1.61 3.40
C TRP A 131 10.29 -1.19 2.74
N PHE A 132 11.43 -1.39 3.41
CA PHE A 132 12.62 -0.56 3.19
C PHE A 132 13.72 -1.25 2.38
N ARG A 133 14.23 -0.55 1.36
CA ARG A 133 15.60 -0.82 0.88
C ARG A 133 16.33 0.41 0.32
N GLY A 134 17.27 0.94 1.11
CA GLY A 134 18.39 1.80 0.68
C GLY A 134 18.09 3.26 0.24
N GLU A 135 16.83 3.66 0.29
CA GLU A 135 16.15 4.94 -0.04
C GLU A 135 16.94 6.24 -0.28
N PRO A 136 16.57 7.01 -1.32
CA PRO A 136 15.33 7.83 -1.32
C PRO A 136 14.36 7.60 -2.50
N GLY A 137 13.03 7.70 -2.24
CA GLY A 137 11.96 7.83 -3.26
C GLY A 137 11.05 6.60 -3.49
N GLY A 138 11.49 5.40 -3.09
CA GLY A 138 10.72 4.14 -3.14
C GLY A 138 10.63 3.49 -1.76
N ALA A 139 10.35 4.32 -0.76
CA ALA A 139 10.54 4.03 0.66
C ALA A 139 9.40 3.29 1.35
N SER A 140 8.33 3.03 0.61
CA SER A 140 7.02 2.76 1.17
C SER A 140 6.37 1.67 0.34
N ALA A 141 6.03 0.57 0.98
CA ALA A 141 5.32 -0.53 0.35
C ALA A 141 3.81 -0.30 0.34
N ASN A 142 3.33 0.52 1.28
CA ASN A 142 1.92 0.67 1.60
C ASN A 142 1.57 2.16 1.58
N THR A 143 0.45 2.50 0.96
CA THR A 143 -0.04 3.88 0.90
C THR A 143 -1.45 3.93 1.43
N VAL A 144 -1.74 4.95 2.23
CA VAL A 144 -3.06 5.23 2.77
C VAL A 144 -3.51 6.60 2.32
N LEU A 145 -4.69 6.67 1.71
CA LEU A 145 -5.41 7.91 1.45
C LEU A 145 -6.55 8.02 2.46
N LYS A 146 -6.47 9.03 3.33
CA LYS A 146 -7.56 9.42 4.22
C LYS A 146 -8.27 10.62 3.64
N ALA A 147 -9.59 10.58 3.59
CA ALA A 147 -10.39 11.68 3.10
C ALA A 147 -11.68 11.87 3.91
N VAL A 148 -12.15 13.11 3.99
CA VAL A 148 -13.43 13.49 4.58
C VAL A 148 -14.23 14.25 3.53
N LYS A 149 -15.52 13.95 3.40
CA LYS A 149 -16.44 14.69 2.53
C LYS A 149 -17.81 14.78 3.21
N GLY A 150 -18.22 15.98 3.59
CA GLY A 150 -19.42 16.25 4.37
C GLY A 150 -19.43 15.44 5.68
N LYS A 151 -20.33 14.46 5.74
CA LYS A 151 -20.49 13.56 6.89
C LYS A 151 -19.94 12.16 6.60
N GLU A 152 -18.94 12.05 5.74
CA GLU A 152 -18.33 10.76 5.40
C GLU A 152 -16.83 10.82 5.63
N SER A 153 -16.26 9.70 6.10
CA SER A 153 -14.82 9.50 6.25
C SER A 153 -14.42 8.25 5.48
N LEU A 154 -13.41 8.39 4.62
CA LEU A 154 -12.88 7.35 3.75
C LEU A 154 -11.41 7.09 4.09
N ASP A 155 -11.06 5.81 4.20
CA ASP A 155 -9.67 5.33 4.25
C ASP A 155 -9.51 4.30 3.11
N LEU A 156 -8.70 4.65 2.11
CA LEU A 156 -8.26 3.73 1.07
C LEU A 156 -6.83 3.31 1.35
N ARG A 157 -6.57 2.02 1.37
CA ARG A 157 -5.26 1.48 1.73
C ARG A 157 -4.80 0.44 0.73
N ILE A 158 -3.66 0.69 0.10
CA ILE A 158 -2.91 -0.34 -0.60
C ILE A 158 -1.94 -0.97 0.39
N VAL A 159 -2.05 -2.28 0.56
CA VAL A 159 -1.09 -3.10 1.29
C VAL A 159 -0.38 -3.98 0.28
N ALA A 160 0.89 -3.72 0.04
CA ALA A 160 1.75 -4.61 -0.71
C ALA A 160 2.49 -5.56 0.25
N MET A 161 2.52 -6.84 -0.10
CA MET A 161 3.43 -7.78 0.56
C MET A 161 4.85 -7.53 0.06
N PRO A 162 5.87 -7.86 0.88
CA PRO A 162 7.25 -7.81 0.44
C PRO A 162 7.45 -8.64 -0.85
N PRO A 163 8.31 -8.19 -1.78
CA PRO A 163 8.58 -8.89 -3.05
C PRO A 163 8.87 -10.38 -2.81
N ILE A 164 8.16 -11.27 -3.51
CA ILE A 164 8.23 -12.71 -3.20
C ILE A 164 9.33 -13.50 -3.90
N ALA A 165 10.10 -12.86 -4.77
CA ALA A 165 11.26 -13.44 -5.44
C ALA A 165 12.27 -12.36 -5.83
N ALA A 166 13.52 -12.77 -6.07
CA ALA A 166 14.53 -11.90 -6.65
C ALA A 166 14.08 -11.43 -8.04
N GLY A 167 13.93 -10.10 -8.22
CA GLY A 167 13.50 -9.49 -9.49
C GLY A 167 12.03 -9.07 -9.54
N THR A 168 11.22 -9.39 -8.53
CA THR A 168 9.88 -8.80 -8.37
C THR A 168 10.04 -7.29 -8.11
N PRO A 169 9.33 -6.40 -8.84
CA PRO A 169 9.41 -4.96 -8.62
C PRO A 169 9.12 -4.59 -7.17
N VAL A 170 9.93 -3.71 -6.60
CA VAL A 170 9.64 -3.10 -5.30
C VAL A 170 8.41 -2.20 -5.47
N PRO A 171 7.44 -2.22 -4.53
CA PRO A 171 6.30 -1.32 -4.62
C PRO A 171 6.76 0.15 -4.61
N ASP A 172 6.15 0.95 -5.48
CA ASP A 172 6.42 2.39 -5.57
C ASP A 172 5.28 3.16 -4.89
N GLY A 173 5.58 3.70 -3.70
CA GLY A 173 4.63 4.47 -2.91
C GLY A 173 4.04 5.69 -3.64
N ASN A 174 4.76 6.30 -4.60
CA ASN A 174 4.23 7.40 -5.41
C ASN A 174 3.20 6.88 -6.42
N VAL A 175 3.52 5.78 -7.11
CA VAL A 175 2.59 5.13 -8.04
C VAL A 175 1.32 4.70 -7.31
N SER A 176 1.46 4.06 -6.15
CA SER A 176 0.34 3.68 -5.29
C SER A 176 -0.47 4.89 -4.81
N ALA A 177 0.18 6.00 -4.44
CA ALA A 177 -0.52 7.23 -4.03
C ALA A 177 -1.31 7.84 -5.18
N HIS A 178 -0.74 7.93 -6.38
CA HIS A 178 -1.45 8.39 -7.57
C HIS A 178 -2.64 7.50 -7.90
N ALA A 179 -2.48 6.18 -7.82
CA ALA A 179 -3.55 5.23 -8.04
C ALA A 179 -4.71 5.40 -7.04
N LEU A 180 -4.41 5.57 -5.75
CA LEU A 180 -5.42 5.81 -4.73
C LEU A 180 -6.16 7.14 -4.92
N ALA A 181 -5.42 8.21 -5.25
CA ALA A 181 -6.02 9.51 -5.51
C ALA A 181 -6.97 9.46 -6.72
N GLN A 182 -6.55 8.81 -7.80
CA GLN A 182 -7.38 8.60 -8.98
C GLN A 182 -8.63 7.78 -8.66
N ALA A 183 -8.49 6.69 -7.90
CA ALA A 183 -9.63 5.86 -7.48
C ALA A 183 -10.65 6.67 -6.66
N ALA A 184 -10.20 7.51 -5.73
CA ALA A 184 -11.08 8.39 -4.96
C ALA A 184 -11.84 9.40 -5.86
N VAL A 185 -11.15 10.02 -6.82
CA VAL A 185 -11.81 10.94 -7.77
C VAL A 185 -12.89 10.26 -8.59
N GLU A 186 -12.59 9.08 -9.12
CA GLU A 186 -13.56 8.31 -9.90
C GLU A 186 -14.76 7.83 -9.07
N ALA A 187 -14.53 7.58 -7.79
CA ALA A 187 -15.58 7.31 -6.82
C ALA A 187 -16.39 8.55 -6.42
N GLY A 188 -16.16 9.70 -7.07
CA GLY A 188 -16.90 10.94 -6.85
C GLY A 188 -16.40 11.77 -5.66
N TRP A 189 -15.22 11.47 -5.11
CA TRP A 189 -14.62 12.26 -4.03
C TRP A 189 -13.79 13.44 -4.52
N GLY A 190 -13.62 13.59 -5.84
CA GLY A 190 -12.96 14.75 -6.42
C GLY A 190 -13.80 16.03 -6.34
N ASN A 191 -13.14 17.17 -6.20
CA ASN A 191 -13.76 18.50 -6.26
C ASN A 191 -13.63 19.15 -7.65
N GLY A 192 -13.39 18.36 -8.70
CA GLY A 192 -13.25 18.87 -10.08
C GLY A 192 -11.95 19.60 -10.39
N THR A 193 -10.94 19.49 -9.53
CA THR A 193 -9.59 20.06 -9.73
C THR A 193 -8.59 18.97 -10.11
N GLU A 194 -7.49 19.36 -10.76
CA GLU A 194 -6.35 18.48 -11.00
C GLU A 194 -5.78 18.00 -9.66
N LEU A 195 -5.57 16.68 -9.53
CA LEU A 195 -5.07 16.09 -8.29
C LEU A 195 -3.57 16.34 -8.15
N ARG A 196 -3.19 17.05 -7.09
CA ARG A 196 -1.80 17.18 -6.69
C ARG A 196 -1.50 16.20 -5.57
N VAL A 197 -0.95 15.04 -5.94
CA VAL A 197 -0.49 14.07 -4.95
C VAL A 197 0.89 14.49 -4.45
N PRO A 198 1.08 14.64 -3.13
CA PRO A 198 2.40 14.93 -2.56
C PRO A 198 3.36 13.77 -2.85
N PRO A 199 4.66 14.06 -3.10
CA PRO A 199 5.65 12.99 -3.22
C PRO A 199 5.78 12.26 -1.88
N ALA A 200 6.10 10.96 -1.95
CA ALA A 200 6.48 10.20 -0.77
C ALA A 200 7.64 10.93 -0.05
N PRO A 201 7.54 11.17 1.26
CA PRO A 201 8.57 11.89 1.98
C PRO A 201 9.88 11.11 1.90
N SER A 202 11.00 11.82 1.71
CA SER A 202 12.32 11.27 2.03
C SER A 202 12.31 10.82 3.49
N THR A 203 13.08 9.79 3.85
CA THR A 203 13.27 9.36 5.26
C THR A 203 13.47 10.57 6.16
N GLY A 204 12.42 10.95 6.88
CA GLY A 204 12.34 12.24 7.56
C GLY A 204 13.19 12.28 8.83
N PRO A 205 13.51 13.49 9.32
CA PRO A 205 14.11 13.65 10.64
C PRO A 205 13.16 13.15 11.74
N GLN A 206 13.71 12.79 12.90
CA GLN A 206 12.96 12.31 14.06
C GLN A 206 11.83 13.27 14.42
N THR A 207 10.62 12.74 14.58
CA THR A 207 9.52 13.44 15.23
C THR A 207 9.33 12.85 16.62
N SER A 208 9.14 13.71 17.64
CA SER A 208 8.68 13.27 18.96
C SER A 208 7.22 12.83 18.83
N THR A 209 6.86 11.66 19.36
CA THR A 209 5.58 11.04 19.02
C THR A 209 4.96 10.29 20.21
N ASN A 210 3.65 10.49 20.36
CA ASN A 210 2.75 9.71 21.23
C ASN A 210 2.04 8.60 20.42
N SER A 211 2.66 8.11 19.33
CA SER A 211 2.05 7.10 18.47
C SER A 211 1.76 5.83 19.28
N PRO A 212 0.49 5.37 19.33
CA PRO A 212 0.15 4.15 20.03
C PRO A 212 0.86 2.94 19.44
N VAL A 213 1.16 2.96 18.13
CA VAL A 213 1.91 1.88 17.46
C VAL A 213 3.37 1.87 17.89
N CYS A 214 3.99 3.04 18.07
CA CYS A 214 5.34 3.13 18.62
C CYS A 214 5.42 2.74 20.10
N ALA A 215 4.30 2.77 20.83
CA ALA A 215 4.24 2.31 22.20
C ALA A 215 4.19 0.77 22.33
N LEU A 216 3.84 0.05 21.25
CA LEU A 216 3.75 -1.42 21.24
C LEU A 216 5.10 -2.09 21.42
N VAL A 217 6.19 -1.44 21.00
CA VAL A 217 7.55 -1.93 21.18
C VAL A 217 8.49 -0.77 21.46
N SER A 218 9.24 -0.84 22.55
CA SER A 218 10.22 0.21 22.85
C SER A 218 11.51 0.03 22.05
N ALA A 219 12.20 1.13 21.78
CA ALA A 219 13.55 1.07 21.21
C ALA A 219 14.51 0.24 22.08
N ASP A 220 14.33 0.27 23.41
CA ASP A 220 15.13 -0.53 24.34
C ASP A 220 14.83 -2.03 24.26
N ALA A 221 13.57 -2.42 24.04
CA ALA A 221 13.22 -3.82 23.80
C ALA A 221 13.87 -4.35 22.52
N LEU A 222 13.86 -3.56 21.44
CA LEU A 222 14.57 -3.88 20.20
C LEU A 222 16.09 -3.96 20.39
N LYS A 223 16.65 -3.02 21.17
CA LYS A 223 18.06 -3.00 21.54
C LYS A 223 18.47 -4.27 22.29
N GLN A 224 17.67 -4.69 23.27
CA GLN A 224 17.91 -5.92 24.03
C GLN A 224 17.75 -7.18 23.17
N ALA A 225 16.72 -7.23 22.31
CA ALA A 225 16.42 -8.41 21.50
C ALA A 225 17.50 -8.70 20.44
N PHE A 226 18.02 -7.65 19.79
CA PHE A 226 19.01 -7.78 18.71
C PHE A 226 20.44 -7.43 19.11
N GLY A 227 20.66 -6.87 20.30
CA GLY A 227 21.98 -6.47 20.77
C GLY A 227 22.56 -5.25 20.06
N THR A 228 21.71 -4.32 19.61
CA THR A 228 22.18 -3.06 18.99
C THR A 228 22.88 -2.20 20.05
N THR A 229 23.82 -1.34 19.65
CA THR A 229 24.56 -0.47 20.58
C THR A 229 24.18 1.00 20.42
N THR A 230 23.75 1.38 19.23
CA THR A 230 23.31 2.73 18.87
C THR A 230 21.94 3.09 19.45
N GLN A 231 21.62 4.38 19.48
CA GLN A 231 20.27 4.84 19.78
C GLN A 231 19.39 4.72 18.53
N ALA A 232 18.14 4.31 18.71
CA ALA A 232 17.20 4.21 17.61
C ALA A 232 16.78 5.59 17.12
N GLN A 233 16.82 5.80 15.80
CA GLN A 233 15.98 6.78 15.16
C GLN A 233 14.55 6.24 15.10
N VAL A 234 13.63 6.81 15.87
CA VAL A 234 12.21 6.46 15.83
C VAL A 234 11.49 7.34 14.80
N LEU A 235 10.74 6.69 13.93
CA LEU A 235 10.02 7.28 12.81
C LEU A 235 8.56 6.79 12.90
N PRO A 236 7.69 7.53 13.59
CA PRO A 236 6.27 7.18 13.71
C PRO A 236 5.53 7.30 12.39
N GLY A 237 4.38 6.62 12.35
CA GLY A 237 3.24 6.90 11.47
C GLY A 237 1.94 6.63 12.22
N GLU A 238 0.79 6.91 11.61
CA GLU A 238 -0.51 6.71 12.26
C GLU A 238 -0.82 5.25 12.55
N GLY A 239 -0.53 4.38 11.57
CA GLY A 239 -0.67 2.94 11.68
C GLY A 239 0.65 2.21 11.72
N SER A 240 1.77 2.90 11.95
CA SER A 240 3.09 2.28 11.86
C SER A 240 4.09 2.88 12.84
N CYS A 241 5.15 2.14 13.12
CA CYS A 241 6.32 2.67 13.76
C CYS A 241 7.57 2.01 13.20
N ARG A 242 8.59 2.83 12.92
CA ARG A 242 9.88 2.37 12.42
C ARG A 242 11.02 2.81 13.34
N TYR A 243 12.00 1.94 13.49
CA TYR A 243 13.19 2.11 14.31
C TYR A 243 14.39 1.80 13.45
N ARG A 244 15.35 2.72 13.41
CA ARG A 244 16.62 2.52 12.72
C ARG A 244 17.77 2.66 13.71
N PHE A 245 18.53 1.59 13.85
CA PHE A 245 19.76 1.55 14.62
C PHE A 245 20.91 1.70 13.63
N GLY A 246 21.68 2.78 13.75
CA GLY A 246 22.80 3.09 12.84
C GLY A 246 22.43 3.26 11.37
N ALA A 247 23.40 3.05 10.50
CA ALA A 247 23.17 2.95 9.06
C ALA A 247 23.00 1.48 8.68
N LEU A 248 22.13 1.18 7.72
CA LEU A 248 21.94 -0.19 7.24
C LEU A 248 23.25 -0.85 6.79
N GLY A 249 24.26 -0.05 6.42
CA GLY A 249 25.58 -0.54 6.05
C GLY A 249 26.57 -0.82 7.18
N THR A 250 26.20 -0.58 8.43
CA THR A 250 27.02 -0.90 9.60
C THR A 250 27.02 -2.42 9.83
N PRO A 251 28.17 -3.11 9.85
CA PRO A 251 28.19 -4.55 10.12
C PRO A 251 27.58 -4.90 11.49
N GLY A 252 26.84 -6.00 11.56
CA GLY A 252 26.29 -6.52 12.82
C GLY A 252 24.96 -5.87 13.24
N PRO A 253 24.58 -5.93 14.52
CA PRO A 253 23.23 -5.59 14.97
C PRO A 253 22.86 -4.11 14.79
N ASP A 254 23.85 -3.20 14.73
CA ASP A 254 23.63 -1.78 14.40
C ASP A 254 23.34 -1.52 12.91
N SER A 255 23.04 -2.55 12.11
CA SER A 255 22.36 -2.42 10.82
C SER A 255 20.83 -2.47 10.94
N LEU A 256 20.30 -2.77 12.12
CA LEU A 256 18.88 -3.09 12.29
C LEU A 256 17.97 -1.93 11.86
N VAL A 257 17.11 -2.21 10.91
CA VAL A 257 15.88 -1.46 10.66
C VAL A 257 14.70 -2.35 11.03
N PHE A 258 13.93 -1.92 12.03
CA PHE A 258 12.71 -2.61 12.45
C PHE A 258 11.50 -1.75 12.12
N ALA A 259 10.42 -2.37 11.65
CA ALA A 259 9.15 -1.70 11.44
C ALA A 259 7.97 -2.56 11.92
N LEU A 260 6.96 -1.90 12.45
CA LEU A 260 5.64 -2.45 12.76
C LEU A 260 4.60 -1.64 12.02
N GLU A 261 3.64 -2.33 11.39
CA GLU A 261 2.52 -1.71 10.69
C GLU A 261 1.23 -2.42 11.05
N LEU A 262 0.16 -1.66 11.28
CA LEU A 262 -1.19 -2.13 11.58
C LEU A 262 -2.12 -1.75 10.43
N HIS A 263 -2.82 -2.75 9.90
CA HIS A 263 -3.71 -2.65 8.76
C HIS A 263 -5.11 -3.14 9.15
N GLN A 264 -6.04 -2.20 9.28
CA GLN A 264 -7.45 -2.53 9.44
C GLN A 264 -7.96 -3.22 8.17
N GLY A 265 -8.75 -4.29 8.31
CA GLY A 265 -9.27 -5.06 7.17
C GLY A 265 -8.20 -5.85 6.38
N GLY A 266 -6.93 -5.80 6.80
CA GLY A 266 -5.80 -6.39 6.07
C GLY A 266 -5.69 -7.91 6.19
N ALA A 267 -6.42 -8.56 7.10
CA ALA A 267 -6.30 -10.01 7.33
C ALA A 267 -6.60 -10.84 6.07
N ALA A 268 -7.41 -10.32 5.16
CA ALA A 268 -7.71 -10.96 3.89
C ALA A 268 -6.47 -11.23 3.04
N ALA A 269 -5.41 -10.42 3.15
CA ALA A 269 -4.13 -10.66 2.47
C ALA A 269 -3.49 -12.00 2.88
N LEU A 270 -3.80 -12.51 4.07
CA LEU A 270 -3.32 -13.79 4.57
C LEU A 270 -4.30 -14.95 4.33
N SER A 271 -5.46 -14.73 3.70
CA SER A 271 -6.50 -15.76 3.56
C SER A 271 -6.19 -16.85 2.51
N GLY A 272 -5.14 -16.67 1.70
CA GLY A 272 -4.74 -17.64 0.67
C GLY A 272 -3.71 -18.70 1.13
N PRO A 273 -3.32 -19.62 0.21
CA PRO A 273 -2.16 -20.48 0.42
C PRO A 273 -0.90 -19.65 0.64
N LEU A 274 -0.01 -20.16 1.48
CA LEU A 274 1.27 -19.54 1.79
C LEU A 274 2.07 -19.27 0.51
N PRO A 275 2.86 -18.17 0.47
CA PRO A 275 3.87 -18.02 -0.57
C PRO A 275 4.87 -19.20 -0.49
N PRO A 276 5.57 -19.53 -1.60
CA PRO A 276 6.49 -20.67 -1.65
C PRO A 276 7.54 -20.70 -0.53
N ASP A 277 8.03 -19.52 -0.14
CA ASP A 277 9.03 -19.34 0.93
C ASP A 277 8.40 -18.95 2.29
N GLY A 278 7.08 -19.10 2.41
CA GLY A 278 6.32 -18.73 3.61
C GLY A 278 6.34 -19.84 4.66
N HIS A 279 6.67 -19.47 5.89
CA HIS A 279 6.60 -20.34 7.06
C HIS A 279 5.40 -19.96 7.94
N ASN A 280 4.55 -20.94 8.28
CA ASN A 280 3.54 -20.72 9.32
C ASN A 280 4.21 -20.58 10.68
N ILE A 281 3.83 -19.55 11.44
CA ILE A 281 4.27 -19.36 12.82
C ILE A 281 3.09 -19.60 13.77
N GLN A 282 3.27 -20.51 14.72
CA GLN A 282 2.25 -20.81 15.73
C GLN A 282 2.39 -19.92 16.96
N GLY A 283 1.25 -19.66 17.61
CA GLY A 283 1.17 -18.88 18.86
C GLY A 283 1.29 -17.37 18.67
N VAL A 284 1.00 -16.85 17.47
CA VAL A 284 0.99 -15.42 17.15
C VAL A 284 -0.27 -15.10 16.35
N GLY A 285 -1.20 -14.35 16.94
CA GLY A 285 -2.49 -14.04 16.33
C GLY A 285 -3.30 -15.29 15.94
N ASP A 286 -4.27 -15.10 15.05
CA ASP A 286 -5.11 -16.18 14.53
C ASP A 286 -4.41 -16.94 13.39
N LYS A 287 -3.59 -16.23 12.62
CA LYS A 287 -2.76 -16.78 11.54
C LYS A 287 -1.52 -15.91 11.37
N ALA A 288 -0.34 -16.53 11.27
CA ALA A 288 0.90 -15.80 11.03
C ALA A 288 1.78 -16.48 9.98
N THR A 289 2.32 -15.66 9.07
CA THR A 289 3.19 -16.08 7.99
C THR A 289 4.51 -15.31 8.09
N LEU A 290 5.60 -16.04 8.25
CA LEU A 290 6.96 -15.51 8.19
C LEU A 290 7.55 -15.73 6.80
N ILE A 291 8.19 -14.71 6.27
CA ILE A 291 9.00 -14.76 5.06
C ILE A 291 10.41 -14.30 5.43
N ILE A 292 11.42 -15.06 5.02
CA ILE A 292 12.84 -14.69 5.19
C ILE A 292 13.49 -14.60 3.82
N ARG A 293 14.27 -13.55 3.58
CA ARG A 293 14.98 -13.34 2.33
C ARG A 293 16.35 -12.75 2.60
N SER A 294 17.26 -13.03 1.68
CA SER A 294 18.58 -12.39 1.63
C SER A 294 18.74 -11.70 0.29
N GLU A 295 18.98 -10.39 0.31
CA GLU A 295 19.09 -9.59 -0.90
C GLU A 295 20.43 -8.82 -0.98
N PRO A 296 21.05 -8.66 -2.16
CA PRO A 296 22.35 -7.97 -2.32
C PRO A 296 22.23 -6.42 -2.21
N GLY A 297 22.06 -5.86 -0.99
CA GLY A 297 21.90 -4.43 -0.61
C GLY A 297 21.19 -3.36 -1.49
N GLY A 298 20.65 -3.67 -2.68
CA GLY A 298 20.12 -2.74 -3.68
C GLY A 298 21.08 -2.54 -4.86
N PRO A 299 20.88 -1.52 -5.70
CA PRO A 299 21.89 -1.06 -6.66
C PRO A 299 23.22 -0.78 -5.94
N LYS A 300 24.38 -1.07 -6.54
CA LYS A 300 25.70 -0.88 -5.90
C LYS A 300 25.88 0.51 -5.26
N SER A 301 25.28 1.55 -5.84
CA SER A 301 25.30 2.93 -5.33
C SER A 301 24.54 3.14 -4.01
N LEU A 302 23.61 2.26 -3.66
CA LEU A 302 22.78 2.31 -2.46
C LEU A 302 23.12 1.17 -1.47
N ARG A 303 24.07 0.30 -1.82
CA ARG A 303 24.50 -0.80 -0.95
C ARG A 303 25.24 -0.25 0.27
N PRO A 304 25.15 -0.94 1.40
CA PRO A 304 26.20 -0.96 2.41
C PRO A 304 27.61 -0.98 1.79
N PRO A 305 28.65 -0.45 2.47
CA PRO A 305 30.06 -0.66 2.10
C PRO A 305 30.49 -2.14 2.06
N SER A 306 29.60 -3.04 2.48
CA SER A 306 29.79 -4.48 2.61
C SER A 306 29.10 -5.22 1.47
N ASP A 307 29.79 -6.19 0.87
CA ASP A 307 29.20 -7.14 -0.10
C ASP A 307 28.27 -8.18 0.57
N VAL A 308 28.10 -8.11 1.90
CA VAL A 308 27.24 -9.00 2.66
C VAL A 308 25.76 -8.74 2.31
N PRO A 309 24.98 -9.77 1.95
CA PRO A 309 23.54 -9.64 1.72
C PRO A 309 22.82 -9.08 2.95
N VAL A 310 21.78 -8.30 2.70
CA VAL A 310 20.86 -7.85 3.73
C VAL A 310 19.79 -8.92 3.90
N THR A 311 19.67 -9.45 5.12
CA THR A 311 18.62 -10.37 5.50
C THR A 311 17.39 -9.58 5.93
N ILE A 312 16.23 -9.98 5.44
CA ILE A 312 14.95 -9.35 5.72
C ILE A 312 13.97 -10.41 6.18
N LEU A 313 13.46 -10.23 7.40
CA LEU A 313 12.45 -11.07 8.01
C LEU A 313 11.16 -10.28 8.06
N SER A 314 10.08 -10.84 7.51
CA SER A 314 8.76 -10.21 7.50
C SER A 314 7.73 -11.19 8.05
N LEU A 315 7.18 -10.85 9.22
CA LEU A 315 6.15 -11.63 9.91
C LEU A 315 4.83 -10.88 9.81
N MET A 316 3.91 -11.43 9.01
CA MET A 316 2.56 -10.91 8.88
C MET A 316 1.63 -11.71 9.77
N VAL A 317 0.81 -11.04 10.56
CA VAL A 317 -0.08 -11.66 11.56
C VAL A 317 -1.49 -11.14 11.37
N ALA A 318 -2.44 -12.04 11.16
CA ALA A 318 -3.88 -11.74 11.21
C ALA A 318 -4.41 -11.87 12.65
N ARG A 319 -5.26 -10.93 13.05
CA ARG A 319 -6.07 -10.98 14.28
C ARG A 319 -7.46 -10.43 13.96
N GLY A 320 -8.47 -11.29 13.96
CA GLY A 320 -9.80 -11.00 13.43
C GLY A 320 -9.74 -10.60 11.96
N GLN A 321 -10.27 -9.41 11.63
CA GLN A 321 -10.19 -8.84 10.28
C GLN A 321 -8.95 -7.95 10.05
N ASN A 322 -8.15 -7.71 11.10
CA ASN A 322 -7.00 -6.83 11.04
C ASN A 322 -5.70 -7.62 10.82
N MET A 323 -4.67 -6.93 10.34
CA MET A 323 -3.35 -7.50 10.15
C MET A 323 -2.29 -6.59 10.74
N ALA A 324 -1.27 -7.17 11.37
CA ALA A 324 -0.01 -6.51 11.65
C ALA A 324 1.10 -7.07 10.77
N ILE A 325 2.00 -6.20 10.32
CA ILE A 325 3.22 -6.59 9.62
C ILE A 325 4.40 -6.14 10.47
N PHE A 326 5.21 -7.10 10.89
CA PHE A 326 6.49 -6.87 11.56
C PHE A 326 7.59 -7.12 10.55
N THR A 327 8.57 -6.22 10.46
CA THR A 327 9.72 -6.36 9.57
C THR A 327 11.00 -6.10 10.35
N ALA A 328 12.00 -6.96 10.18
CA ALA A 328 13.37 -6.74 10.61
C ALA A 328 14.32 -6.86 9.40
N GLN A 329 15.17 -5.86 9.20
CA GLN A 329 16.20 -5.83 8.17
C GLN A 329 17.55 -5.66 8.84
N LEU A 330 18.51 -6.54 8.53
CA LEU A 330 19.85 -6.50 9.11
C LEU A 330 20.89 -7.19 8.24
N LEU A 331 22.15 -6.80 8.41
CA LEU A 331 23.31 -7.48 7.86
C LEU A 331 23.76 -8.59 8.81
N ILE A 332 23.56 -9.84 8.39
CA ILE A 332 24.08 -11.00 9.11
C ILE A 332 25.56 -11.17 8.75
N SER A 333 26.44 -10.78 9.67
CA SER A 333 27.89 -10.97 9.52
C SER A 333 28.24 -12.47 9.55
N PRO A 334 29.23 -12.94 8.75
CA PRO A 334 29.70 -14.33 8.81
C PRO A 334 30.22 -14.77 10.19
N GLN A 335 30.65 -13.82 11.03
CA GLN A 335 31.08 -14.08 12.42
C GLN A 335 29.99 -13.75 13.45
N GLY A 336 28.80 -13.34 13.01
CA GLY A 336 27.66 -12.95 13.84
C GLY A 336 26.65 -14.08 14.06
N PRO A 337 25.45 -13.77 14.59
CA PRO A 337 24.38 -14.74 14.75
C PRO A 337 23.92 -15.30 13.40
N THR A 338 23.56 -16.58 13.35
CA THR A 338 23.01 -17.25 12.16
C THR A 338 21.61 -16.73 11.80
N GLU A 339 21.17 -16.97 10.56
CA GLU A 339 19.81 -16.62 10.11
C GLU A 339 18.73 -17.26 11.01
N GLU A 340 18.89 -18.52 11.39
CA GLU A 340 18.02 -19.21 12.35
C GLU A 340 17.97 -18.52 13.71
N GLN A 341 19.11 -18.10 14.26
CA GLN A 341 19.14 -17.39 15.55
C GLN A 341 18.44 -16.04 15.47
N VAL A 342 18.67 -15.29 14.39
CA VAL A 342 17.99 -14.01 14.14
C VAL A 342 16.49 -14.20 13.96
N LYS A 343 16.08 -15.26 13.26
CA LYS A 343 14.67 -15.66 13.10
C LYS A 343 14.02 -15.95 14.44
N GLU A 344 14.65 -16.74 15.29
CA GLU A 344 14.11 -17.07 16.61
C GLU A 344 13.98 -15.83 17.50
N GLN A 345 14.98 -14.95 17.50
CA GLN A 345 14.93 -13.66 18.20
C GLN A 345 13.75 -12.80 17.73
N PHE A 346 13.61 -12.65 16.41
CA PHE A 346 12.54 -11.87 15.80
C PHE A 346 11.15 -12.43 16.13
N VAL A 347 10.93 -13.73 15.95
CA VAL A 347 9.64 -14.38 16.26
C VAL A 347 9.32 -14.31 17.76
N THR A 348 10.31 -14.51 18.63
CA THR A 348 10.13 -14.44 20.09
C THR A 348 9.74 -13.04 20.53
N MET A 349 10.39 -12.03 19.97
CA MET A 349 10.04 -10.64 20.25
C MET A 349 8.62 -10.33 19.78
N VAL A 350 8.23 -10.69 18.55
CA VAL A 350 6.88 -10.43 18.04
C VAL A 350 5.80 -11.14 18.86
N LYS A 351 6.08 -12.35 19.37
CA LYS A 351 5.20 -13.07 20.31
C LYS A 351 4.93 -12.28 21.59
N GLY A 352 5.88 -11.46 22.03
CA GLY A 352 5.75 -10.63 23.23
C GLY A 352 5.02 -9.30 23.02
N ILE A 353 4.68 -8.95 21.78
CA ILE A 353 3.97 -7.70 21.47
C ILE A 353 2.47 -7.96 21.50
N ASP A 354 1.74 -7.20 22.31
CA ASP A 354 0.28 -7.22 22.35
C ASP A 354 -0.30 -6.10 21.51
N PHE A 355 -0.93 -6.43 20.37
CA PHE A 355 -1.39 -5.47 19.35
C PHE A 355 -2.79 -5.78 18.82
#